data_AF-A0A0F9LXW4-F1
#
_entry.id   AF-A0A0F9LXW4-F1
#
_cell.length_a   1.000
_cell.length_b   1.000
_cell.length_c   1.000
_cell.angle_alpha   90.00
_cell.angle_beta   90.00
_cell.angle_gamma   90.00
#
_symmetry.space_group_name_H-M   'P 1'
#
loop_
_entity.id
_entity.type
_entity.pdbx_description
1 polymer ?
#
loop_
_entity_poly.entity_id
_entity_poly.type
_entity_poly.pdbx_seq_one_letter_code
_entity_poly.pdbx_strand_id
1 'polypeptide(L)'
;DRHGEYGSLKVASEDLGEGDSEFVDRIIEFSDLKKNRGGDIDIEYLFSLSAADLVAPNLCTIVNLNGLSLEVQEMIAGKLLKKLYDASTTRKIPPFYLFLDEAHLFAGKKQTETCDVVKLFAQEGRKFGANIVIGTQRPQLLDTTIRAQAGTWVVHNLSDIRDIGITISSAEDLSSENKSDISGLDKGESIVCGEAAKGIPLFVKVRKRKTKHGGVGFNPLDFLSEQTVEELQKRKNRILGGKSADELETGKSVYQEMMEPKSSAEYLDEIASLKVRIKDLEDEVSRLKQKVAHIKEGKNIPLIGTDEVVQELQTEIEVWKEKYKYIKEMAEKGEGDMVPFTEDSGALLDLNNRLIEKEAQLKKYKSKYDDALILAEKTLAELKKKGK
;
A
#
# COMPACT_ATOMS: atom_id res chain seq x y z
N ASP A 1 -5.97 -9.30 -0.88
CA ASP A 1 -7.36 -8.84 -0.95
C ASP A 1 -7.79 -8.36 0.43
N ARG A 2 -7.75 -7.06 0.69
CA ARG A 2 -8.08 -6.49 2.01
C ARG A 2 -9.58 -6.57 2.33
N HIS A 3 -10.42 -6.40 1.31
CA HIS A 3 -11.86 -6.24 1.48
C HIS A 3 -12.65 -7.53 1.25
N GLY A 4 -11.99 -8.59 0.77
CA GLY A 4 -12.60 -9.88 0.48
C GLY A 4 -13.38 -9.88 -0.83
N GLU A 5 -13.07 -8.96 -1.75
CA GLU A 5 -13.84 -8.76 -2.97
C GLU A 5 -13.46 -9.74 -4.08
N TYR A 6 -12.26 -10.32 -4.04
CA TYR A 6 -11.75 -11.12 -5.15
C TYR A 6 -12.26 -12.56 -5.12
N GLY A 7 -12.84 -13.03 -4.01
CA GLY A 7 -13.62 -14.27 -3.98
C GLY A 7 -14.74 -14.27 -5.03
N SER A 8 -15.27 -13.08 -5.36
CA SER A 8 -16.23 -12.87 -6.46
C SER A 8 -15.79 -13.38 -7.83
N LEU A 9 -14.49 -13.59 -8.05
CA LEU A 9 -13.97 -14.14 -9.30
C LEU A 9 -14.41 -15.58 -9.54
N LYS A 10 -14.83 -16.32 -8.51
CA LYS A 10 -15.36 -17.69 -8.64
C LYS A 10 -16.80 -17.74 -9.16
N VAL A 11 -17.46 -16.60 -9.27
CA VAL A 11 -18.91 -16.52 -9.53
C VAL A 11 -19.16 -15.80 -10.84
N ALA A 12 -19.91 -16.41 -11.75
CA ALA A 12 -20.25 -15.83 -13.05
C ALA A 12 -21.10 -14.56 -12.89
N SER A 13 -20.88 -13.57 -13.77
CA SER A 13 -21.72 -12.36 -13.82
C SER A 13 -23.13 -12.70 -14.28
N GLU A 14 -24.13 -11.93 -13.83
CA GLU A 14 -25.54 -12.09 -14.23
C GLU A 14 -25.73 -12.14 -15.75
N ASP A 15 -24.97 -11.33 -16.50
CA ASP A 15 -24.99 -11.29 -17.97
C ASP A 15 -24.59 -12.61 -18.66
N LEU A 16 -23.91 -13.52 -17.95
CA LEU A 16 -23.39 -14.80 -18.46
C LEU A 16 -24.08 -16.03 -17.82
N GLY A 17 -25.07 -15.81 -16.96
CA GLY A 17 -25.76 -16.84 -16.18
C GLY A 17 -25.40 -16.80 -14.69
N GLU A 18 -26.34 -17.21 -13.84
CA GLU A 18 -26.08 -17.41 -12.42
C GLU A 18 -25.32 -18.73 -12.20
N GLY A 19 -24.32 -18.72 -11.32
CA GLY A 19 -23.56 -19.90 -10.93
C GLY A 19 -22.05 -19.68 -10.96
N ASP A 20 -21.32 -20.77 -11.19
CA ASP A 20 -19.86 -20.80 -11.09
C ASP A 20 -19.19 -20.15 -12.32
N SER A 21 -18.08 -19.45 -12.10
CA SER A 21 -17.31 -18.86 -13.19
C SER A 21 -16.41 -19.88 -13.88
N GLU A 22 -16.04 -19.60 -15.13
CA GLU A 22 -15.02 -20.38 -15.87
C GLU A 22 -13.63 -20.39 -15.21
N PHE A 23 -13.42 -19.59 -14.16
CA PHE A 23 -12.14 -19.46 -13.46
C PHE A 23 -12.08 -20.24 -12.13
N VAL A 24 -13.21 -20.77 -11.64
CA VAL A 24 -13.30 -21.35 -10.29
C VAL A 24 -12.27 -22.45 -10.03
N ASP A 25 -11.98 -23.28 -11.03
CA ASP A 25 -11.01 -24.37 -10.91
C ASP A 25 -9.56 -23.94 -10.82
N ARG A 26 -9.31 -22.67 -11.15
CA ARG A 26 -7.98 -22.06 -11.17
C ARG A 26 -7.78 -21.13 -9.99
N ILE A 27 -8.76 -21.00 -9.10
CA ILE A 27 -8.69 -20.11 -7.95
C ILE A 27 -8.53 -20.94 -6.68
N ILE A 28 -7.59 -20.55 -5.84
CA ILE A 28 -7.49 -21.01 -4.45
C ILE A 28 -7.55 -19.78 -3.55
N GLU A 29 -8.55 -19.71 -2.69
CA GLU A 29 -8.72 -18.61 -1.75
C GLU A 29 -8.38 -19.05 -0.32
N PHE A 30 -7.44 -18.33 0.29
CA PHE A 30 -7.16 -18.35 1.71
C PHE A 30 -8.00 -17.29 2.39
N SER A 31 -8.90 -17.67 3.28
CA SER A 31 -9.78 -16.74 4.00
C SER A 31 -10.10 -17.26 5.41
N ASP A 32 -10.63 -16.41 6.27
CA ASP A 32 -11.25 -16.85 7.52
C ASP A 32 -12.55 -17.60 7.17
N LEU A 33 -12.52 -18.94 7.22
CA LEU A 33 -13.67 -19.77 6.81
C LEU A 33 -14.88 -19.61 7.73
N LYS A 34 -14.70 -19.06 8.94
CA LYS A 34 -15.82 -18.75 9.84
C LYS A 34 -16.65 -17.59 9.29
N LYS A 35 -16.00 -16.64 8.62
CA LYS A 35 -16.63 -15.46 7.98
C LYS A 35 -16.97 -15.72 6.52
N ASN A 36 -16.13 -16.46 5.80
CA ASN A 36 -16.25 -16.71 4.38
C ASN A 36 -16.24 -18.21 4.07
N ARG A 37 -17.43 -18.83 4.14
CA ARG A 37 -17.59 -20.28 3.97
C ARG A 37 -17.26 -20.80 2.57
N GLY A 38 -17.23 -19.93 1.56
CA GLY A 38 -16.85 -20.29 0.19
C GLY A 38 -15.36 -20.13 -0.13
N GLY A 39 -14.54 -19.81 0.88
CA GLY A 39 -13.09 -19.93 0.79
C GLY A 39 -12.65 -21.39 0.62
N ASP A 40 -11.45 -21.60 0.08
CA ASP A 40 -10.90 -22.95 -0.12
C ASP A 40 -10.20 -23.44 1.14
N ILE A 41 -9.30 -22.62 1.68
CA ILE A 41 -8.40 -22.99 2.77
C ILE A 41 -8.49 -21.91 3.84
N ASP A 42 -8.46 -22.34 5.11
CA ASP A 42 -8.40 -21.38 6.19
C ASP A 42 -7.06 -20.64 6.17
N ILE A 43 -7.10 -19.32 6.31
CA ILE A 43 -5.92 -18.47 6.26
C ILE A 43 -4.87 -18.85 7.33
N GLU A 44 -5.26 -19.52 8.42
CA GLU A 44 -4.32 -20.04 9.43
C GLU A 44 -3.28 -21.02 8.83
N TYR A 45 -3.61 -21.70 7.74
CA TYR A 45 -2.71 -22.65 7.07
C TYR A 45 -1.80 -22.00 6.04
N LEU A 46 -1.95 -20.70 5.74
CA LEU A 46 -1.20 -20.01 4.69
C LEU A 46 0.32 -20.22 4.82
N PHE A 47 0.84 -20.14 6.04
CA PHE A 47 2.27 -20.31 6.30
C PHE A 47 2.72 -21.77 6.42
N SER A 48 1.79 -22.71 6.48
CA SER A 48 2.06 -24.16 6.42
C SER A 48 2.39 -24.64 5.01
N LEU A 49 2.02 -23.86 3.99
CA LEU A 49 2.22 -24.21 2.59
C LEU A 49 3.55 -23.70 2.05
N SER A 50 4.19 -24.44 1.15
CA SER A 50 5.39 -23.97 0.47
C SER A 50 5.05 -22.90 -0.57
N ALA A 51 6.06 -22.15 -1.04
CA ALA A 51 5.83 -21.17 -2.11
C ALA A 51 5.30 -21.82 -3.40
N ALA A 52 5.67 -23.07 -3.69
CA ALA A 52 5.22 -23.80 -4.86
C ALA A 52 3.75 -24.24 -4.76
N ASP A 53 3.20 -24.35 -3.55
CA ASP A 53 1.76 -24.59 -3.35
C ASP A 53 0.93 -23.32 -3.61
N LEU A 54 1.55 -22.15 -3.46
CA LEU A 54 0.91 -20.84 -3.61
C LEU A 54 1.06 -20.26 -5.02
N VAL A 55 2.11 -20.66 -5.74
CA VAL A 55 2.44 -20.15 -7.08
C VAL A 55 2.70 -21.31 -8.03
N ALA A 56 1.75 -21.53 -8.93
CA ALA A 56 1.84 -22.55 -9.97
C ALA A 56 1.29 -22.02 -11.31
N PRO A 57 1.67 -22.61 -12.46
CA PRO A 57 1.10 -22.22 -13.74
C PRO A 57 -0.42 -22.36 -13.74
N ASN A 58 -1.11 -21.35 -14.28
CA ASN A 58 -2.57 -21.32 -14.38
C ASN A 58 -3.32 -21.37 -13.03
N LEU A 59 -2.65 -21.00 -11.93
CA LEU A 59 -3.23 -20.83 -10.59
C LEU A 59 -3.35 -19.35 -10.22
N CYS A 60 -4.49 -18.97 -9.68
CA CYS A 60 -4.77 -17.69 -9.05
C CYS A 60 -4.98 -17.91 -7.55
N THR A 61 -3.97 -17.55 -6.77
CA THR A 61 -4.05 -17.61 -5.31
C THR A 61 -4.55 -16.28 -4.77
N ILE A 62 -5.67 -16.31 -4.07
CA ILE A 62 -6.27 -15.15 -3.41
C ILE A 62 -5.99 -15.28 -1.91
N VAL A 63 -5.34 -14.27 -1.33
CA VAL A 63 -5.21 -14.14 0.12
C VAL A 63 -6.17 -13.06 0.58
N ASN A 64 -7.30 -13.50 1.13
CA ASN A 64 -8.38 -12.69 1.64
C ASN A 64 -8.10 -12.35 3.11
N LEU A 65 -7.83 -11.07 3.34
CA LEU A 65 -7.45 -10.49 4.62
C LEU A 65 -8.63 -9.78 5.30
N ASN A 66 -9.84 -9.92 4.76
CA ASN A 66 -11.03 -9.26 5.29
C ASN A 66 -11.31 -9.69 6.73
N GLY A 67 -11.67 -8.72 7.56
CA GLY A 67 -11.96 -8.94 8.97
C GLY A 67 -10.74 -9.11 9.87
N LEU A 68 -9.52 -8.92 9.36
CA LEU A 68 -8.28 -8.80 10.14
C LEU A 68 -7.94 -7.32 10.38
N SER A 69 -7.27 -7.01 11.51
CA SER A 69 -6.76 -5.66 11.78
C SER A 69 -5.67 -5.29 10.77
N LEU A 70 -5.52 -4.00 10.45
CA LEU A 70 -4.57 -3.56 9.42
C LEU A 70 -3.13 -4.02 9.72
N GLU A 71 -2.75 -4.00 10.99
CA GLU A 71 -1.46 -4.49 11.46
C GLU A 71 -1.23 -5.96 11.10
N VAL A 72 -2.20 -6.83 11.39
CA VAL A 72 -2.14 -8.25 11.02
C VAL A 72 -2.08 -8.42 9.50
N GLN A 73 -2.89 -7.64 8.76
CA GLN A 73 -2.85 -7.66 7.30
C GLN A 73 -1.45 -7.32 6.77
N GLU A 74 -0.82 -6.30 7.35
CA GLU A 74 0.50 -5.84 6.97
C GLU A 74 1.57 -6.89 7.27
N MET A 75 1.51 -7.54 8.45
CA MET A 75 2.43 -8.62 8.83
C MET A 75 2.29 -9.85 7.92
N ILE A 76 1.05 -10.28 7.64
CA ILE A 76 0.78 -11.41 6.74
C ILE A 76 1.30 -11.10 5.34
N ALA A 77 1.01 -9.90 4.81
CA ALA A 77 1.51 -9.48 3.52
C ALA A 77 3.06 -9.49 3.50
N GLY A 78 3.72 -8.82 4.46
CA GLY A 78 5.18 -8.75 4.51
C GLY A 78 5.84 -10.13 4.53
N LYS A 79 5.44 -11.01 5.46
CA LYS A 79 5.99 -12.37 5.57
C LYS A 79 5.72 -13.20 4.32
N LEU A 80 4.51 -13.14 3.75
CA LEU A 80 4.18 -13.85 2.52
C LEU A 80 4.99 -13.36 1.33
N LEU A 81 5.05 -12.04 1.12
CA LEU A 81 5.80 -11.44 0.02
C LEU A 81 7.28 -11.77 0.11
N LYS A 82 7.86 -11.73 1.32
CA LYS A 82 9.26 -12.10 1.55
C LYS A 82 9.52 -13.55 1.16
N LYS A 83 8.67 -14.47 1.61
CA LYS A 83 8.72 -15.89 1.26
C LYS A 83 8.66 -16.13 -0.25
N LEU A 84 7.76 -15.44 -0.95
CA LEU A 84 7.62 -15.56 -2.41
C LEU A 84 8.81 -14.96 -3.15
N TYR A 85 9.33 -13.83 -2.69
CA TYR A 85 10.53 -13.20 -3.25
C TYR A 85 11.74 -14.15 -3.15
N ASP A 86 12.00 -14.69 -1.97
CA ASP A 86 13.14 -15.59 -1.74
C ASP A 86 13.01 -16.90 -2.55
N ALA A 87 11.79 -17.41 -2.71
CA ALA A 87 11.54 -18.55 -3.58
C ALA A 87 11.77 -18.22 -5.07
N SER A 88 11.44 -17.00 -5.49
CA SER A 88 11.65 -16.52 -6.85
C SER A 88 13.14 -16.30 -7.17
N THR A 89 13.90 -15.67 -6.27
CA THR A 89 15.35 -15.47 -6.45
C THR A 89 16.12 -16.79 -6.52
N THR A 90 15.64 -17.80 -5.80
CA THR A 90 16.19 -19.17 -5.83
C THR A 90 15.57 -20.06 -6.91
N ARG A 91 14.68 -19.52 -7.76
CA ARG A 91 14.00 -20.20 -8.88
C ARG A 91 13.22 -21.46 -8.47
N LYS A 92 12.70 -21.48 -7.24
CA LYS A 92 11.85 -22.58 -6.72
C LYS A 92 10.40 -22.50 -7.18
N ILE A 93 9.98 -21.34 -7.69
CA ILE A 93 8.63 -21.08 -8.21
C ILE A 93 8.72 -20.47 -9.61
N PRO A 94 7.70 -20.68 -10.47
CA PRO A 94 7.67 -20.05 -11.79
C PRO A 94 7.46 -18.53 -11.69
N PRO A 95 7.75 -17.77 -12.76
CA PRO A 95 7.39 -16.36 -12.84
C PRO A 95 5.90 -16.14 -12.58
N PHE A 96 5.56 -15.08 -11.86
CA PHE A 96 4.19 -14.78 -11.43
C PHE A 96 3.93 -13.28 -11.43
N TYR A 97 2.64 -12.94 -11.31
CA TYR A 97 2.16 -11.60 -11.05
C TYR A 97 1.54 -11.56 -9.66
N LEU A 98 2.06 -10.67 -8.82
CA LEU A 98 1.51 -10.34 -7.52
C LEU A 98 0.61 -9.13 -7.65
N PHE A 99 -0.67 -9.26 -7.30
CA PHE A 99 -1.60 -8.14 -7.24
C PHE A 99 -1.77 -7.69 -5.79
N LEU A 100 -1.35 -6.46 -5.51
CA LEU A 100 -1.49 -5.83 -4.19
C LEU A 100 -2.55 -4.74 -4.27
N ASP A 101 -3.72 -5.03 -3.71
CA ASP A 101 -4.84 -4.09 -3.67
C ASP A 101 -4.73 -3.16 -2.47
N GLU A 102 -5.23 -1.93 -2.63
CA GLU A 102 -5.02 -0.79 -1.73
C GLU A 102 -3.57 -0.71 -1.21
N ALA A 103 -2.61 -0.83 -2.13
CA ALA A 103 -1.21 -1.00 -1.81
C ALA A 103 -0.62 0.14 -0.96
N HIS A 104 -1.21 1.33 -0.97
CA HIS A 104 -0.76 2.45 -0.14
C HIS A 104 -0.78 2.13 1.37
N LEU A 105 -1.50 1.10 1.79
CA LEU A 105 -1.53 0.61 3.16
C LEU A 105 -0.34 -0.28 3.54
N PHE A 106 0.23 -0.98 2.56
CA PHE A 106 1.35 -1.92 2.74
C PHE A 106 2.69 -1.34 2.26
N ALA A 107 2.60 -0.42 1.31
CA ALA A 107 3.68 0.19 0.53
C ALA A 107 3.53 1.71 0.52
N GLY A 108 2.96 2.25 1.60
CA GLY A 108 2.85 3.68 1.81
C GLY A 108 4.20 4.32 2.10
N LYS A 109 4.18 5.62 2.36
CA LYS A 109 5.40 6.34 2.77
C LYS A 109 5.94 5.88 4.14
N LYS A 110 5.15 5.15 4.95
CA LYS A 110 5.63 4.49 6.19
C LYS A 110 6.71 3.52 5.77
N GLN A 111 7.86 3.63 6.41
CA GLN A 111 8.89 2.61 6.26
C GLN A 111 8.56 1.48 7.23
N THR A 112 8.15 0.35 6.67
CA THR A 112 7.90 -0.90 7.38
C THR A 112 8.62 -2.03 6.66
N GLU A 113 8.80 -3.15 7.35
CA GLU A 113 9.38 -4.34 6.75
C GLU A 113 8.59 -4.76 5.50
N THR A 114 7.26 -4.65 5.53
CA THR A 114 6.39 -4.91 4.37
C THR A 114 6.68 -3.94 3.23
N CYS A 115 6.80 -2.64 3.49
CA CYS A 115 7.14 -1.65 2.48
C CYS A 115 8.52 -1.94 1.84
N ASP A 116 9.51 -2.32 2.65
CA ASP A 116 10.85 -2.69 2.17
C ASP A 116 10.82 -3.92 1.27
N VAL A 117 10.02 -4.92 1.61
CA VAL A 117 9.82 -6.09 0.75
C VAL A 117 9.15 -5.68 -0.57
N VAL A 118 8.11 -4.84 -0.54
CA VAL A 118 7.47 -4.36 -1.78
C VAL A 118 8.44 -3.56 -2.64
N LYS A 119 9.35 -2.77 -2.05
CA LYS A 119 10.44 -2.10 -2.78
C LYS A 119 11.36 -3.09 -3.49
N LEU A 120 11.73 -4.20 -2.85
CA LEU A 120 12.54 -5.25 -3.49
C LEU A 120 11.85 -5.83 -4.72
N PHE A 121 10.53 -6.07 -4.67
CA PHE A 121 9.75 -6.47 -5.84
C PHE A 121 9.79 -5.39 -6.94
N ALA A 122 9.55 -4.14 -6.58
CA ALA A 122 9.51 -3.03 -7.55
C ALA A 122 10.88 -2.81 -8.24
N GLN A 123 11.98 -2.89 -7.50
CA GLN A 123 13.33 -2.63 -8.01
C GLN A 123 13.95 -3.83 -8.73
N GLU A 124 13.71 -5.04 -8.24
CA GLU A 124 14.45 -6.23 -8.69
C GLU A 124 13.57 -7.41 -9.11
N GLY A 125 12.28 -7.40 -8.77
CA GLY A 125 11.38 -8.52 -9.01
C GLY A 125 11.34 -8.99 -10.46
N ARG A 126 11.42 -8.05 -11.42
CA ARG A 126 11.51 -8.33 -12.86
C ARG A 126 12.68 -9.26 -13.22
N LYS A 127 13.83 -9.15 -12.55
CA LYS A 127 15.02 -9.99 -12.80
C LYS A 127 14.76 -11.46 -12.47
N PHE A 128 13.85 -11.72 -11.53
CA PHE A 128 13.55 -13.05 -11.00
C PHE A 128 12.18 -13.58 -11.45
N GLY A 129 11.42 -12.81 -12.23
CA GLY A 129 10.07 -13.18 -12.63
C GLY A 129 9.02 -12.98 -11.53
N ALA A 130 9.35 -12.26 -10.46
CA ALA A 130 8.43 -11.83 -9.41
C ALA A 130 7.85 -10.46 -9.77
N ASN A 131 6.88 -10.42 -10.68
CA ASN A 131 6.29 -9.17 -11.15
C ASN A 131 5.23 -8.68 -10.17
N ILE A 132 5.17 -7.37 -9.94
CA ILE A 132 4.18 -6.76 -9.04
C ILE A 132 3.25 -5.81 -9.80
N VAL A 133 1.97 -5.87 -9.47
CA VAL A 133 0.90 -4.97 -9.90
C VAL A 133 0.29 -4.36 -8.66
N ILE A 134 0.25 -3.03 -8.63
CA ILE A 134 -0.24 -2.25 -7.50
C ILE A 134 -1.56 -1.59 -7.89
N GLY A 135 -2.61 -1.88 -7.12
CA GLY A 135 -3.89 -1.15 -7.15
C GLY A 135 -3.96 -0.17 -5.99
N THR A 136 -4.35 1.08 -6.24
CA THR A 136 -4.61 2.06 -5.18
C THR A 136 -5.49 3.19 -5.71
N GLN A 137 -6.41 3.68 -4.87
CA GLN A 137 -7.18 4.89 -5.14
C GLN A 137 -6.42 6.18 -4.74
N ARG A 138 -5.31 6.04 -4.01
CA ARG A 138 -4.52 7.14 -3.42
C ARG A 138 -3.05 7.05 -3.85
N PRO A 139 -2.70 7.27 -5.13
CA PRO A 139 -1.32 7.20 -5.60
C PRO A 139 -0.36 8.14 -4.86
N GLN A 140 -0.86 9.24 -4.27
CA GLN A 140 -0.04 10.19 -3.50
C GLN A 140 0.48 9.62 -2.17
N LEU A 141 -0.18 8.58 -1.63
CA LEU A 141 0.19 7.95 -0.37
C LEU A 141 1.22 6.83 -0.56
N LEU A 142 1.39 6.34 -1.79
CA LEU A 142 2.37 5.31 -2.13
C LEU A 142 3.81 5.83 -1.97
N ASP A 143 4.71 4.94 -1.55
CA ASP A 143 6.14 5.21 -1.48
C ASP A 143 6.69 5.72 -2.83
N THR A 144 7.60 6.69 -2.76
CA THR A 144 8.13 7.36 -3.95
C THR A 144 8.97 6.44 -4.83
N THR A 145 9.71 5.50 -4.22
CA THR A 145 10.54 4.54 -4.94
C THR A 145 9.67 3.54 -5.67
N ILE A 146 8.69 2.96 -4.98
CA ILE A 146 7.76 1.99 -5.58
C ILE A 146 7.03 2.62 -6.76
N ARG A 147 6.51 3.84 -6.57
CA ARG A 147 5.85 4.60 -7.64
C ARG A 147 6.78 4.92 -8.82
N ALA A 148 8.03 5.29 -8.56
CA ALA A 148 9.00 5.62 -9.60
C ALA A 148 9.51 4.40 -10.39
N GLN A 149 9.40 3.19 -9.82
CA GLN A 149 9.72 1.94 -10.51
C GLN A 149 8.53 1.36 -11.30
N ALA A 150 7.36 2.00 -11.27
CA ALA A 150 6.20 1.57 -12.03
C ALA A 150 6.43 1.83 -13.53
N GLY A 151 6.83 0.78 -14.26
CA GLY A 151 7.08 0.87 -15.70
C GLY A 151 5.81 0.92 -16.55
N THR A 152 4.63 0.59 -16.03
CA THR A 152 3.35 0.69 -16.76
C THR A 152 2.28 1.23 -15.84
N TRP A 153 1.51 2.18 -16.36
CA TRP A 153 0.44 2.85 -15.65
C TRP A 153 -0.89 2.59 -16.35
N VAL A 154 -1.89 2.17 -15.58
CA VAL A 154 -3.28 2.08 -16.00
C VAL A 154 -4.08 3.04 -15.12
N VAL A 155 -4.34 4.24 -15.63
CA VAL A 155 -4.92 5.34 -14.88
C VAL A 155 -6.42 5.41 -15.18
N HIS A 156 -7.23 5.11 -14.17
CA HIS A 156 -8.68 5.35 -14.20
C HIS A 156 -9.01 6.77 -13.75
N ASN A 157 -10.31 7.07 -13.64
CA ASN A 157 -10.78 8.36 -13.12
C ASN A 157 -10.17 8.65 -11.73
N LEU A 158 -9.53 9.81 -11.60
CA LEU A 158 -9.08 10.38 -10.34
C LEU A 158 -9.71 11.77 -10.17
N SER A 159 -10.23 12.05 -8.98
CA SER A 159 -10.90 13.32 -8.66
C SER A 159 -10.05 14.26 -7.78
N ASP A 160 -9.16 13.72 -6.93
CA ASP A 160 -8.29 14.53 -6.08
C ASP A 160 -7.14 15.14 -6.90
N ILE A 161 -7.00 16.46 -6.85
CA ILE A 161 -6.00 17.22 -7.62
C ILE A 161 -4.56 16.77 -7.32
N ARG A 162 -4.29 16.32 -6.08
CA ARG A 162 -2.95 15.84 -5.68
C ARG A 162 -2.69 14.46 -6.24
N ASP A 163 -3.70 13.58 -6.27
CA ASP A 163 -3.60 12.25 -6.88
C ASP A 163 -3.45 12.34 -8.41
N ILE A 164 -4.14 13.27 -9.08
CA ILE A 164 -3.91 13.57 -10.49
C ILE A 164 -2.49 14.10 -10.70
N GLY A 165 -2.09 15.10 -9.90
CA GLY A 165 -0.78 15.74 -10.02
C GLY A 165 0.38 14.77 -9.83
N ILE A 166 0.32 13.90 -8.82
CA ILE A 166 1.38 12.92 -8.58
C ILE A 166 1.45 11.88 -9.69
N THR A 167 0.31 11.45 -10.23
CA THR A 167 0.22 10.49 -11.34
C THR A 167 0.88 11.06 -12.59
N ILE A 168 0.53 12.29 -12.98
CA ILE A 168 1.14 12.99 -14.12
C ILE A 168 2.65 13.16 -13.93
N SER A 169 3.09 13.53 -12.73
CA SER A 169 4.52 13.72 -12.48
C SER A 169 5.33 12.41 -12.41
N SER A 170 4.68 11.26 -12.27
CA SER A 170 5.34 9.96 -12.08
C SER A 170 5.30 9.07 -13.33
N ALA A 171 4.32 9.25 -14.21
CA ALA A 171 4.20 8.47 -15.44
C ALA A 171 4.92 9.17 -16.61
N GLU A 172 5.83 8.47 -17.29
CA GLU A 172 6.76 9.04 -18.28
C GLU A 172 6.09 9.66 -19.53
N ASP A 173 4.85 9.30 -19.85
CA ASP A 173 4.14 9.78 -21.05
C ASP A 173 2.96 10.73 -20.74
N LEU A 174 2.70 11.04 -19.46
CA LEU A 174 1.62 11.96 -19.10
C LEU A 174 2.14 13.40 -18.95
N SER A 175 1.32 14.36 -19.37
CA SER A 175 1.61 15.78 -19.25
C SER A 175 0.53 16.53 -18.47
N SER A 176 0.77 17.81 -18.17
CA SER A 176 -0.24 18.64 -17.51
C SER A 176 -1.52 18.83 -18.32
N GLU A 177 -1.49 18.56 -19.63
CA GLU A 177 -2.66 18.62 -20.52
C GLU A 177 -3.62 17.45 -20.22
N ASN A 178 -3.11 16.31 -19.74
CA ASN A 178 -3.93 15.14 -19.43
C ASN A 178 -4.71 15.26 -18.11
N LYS A 179 -4.66 16.40 -17.41
CA LYS A 179 -5.41 16.60 -16.16
C LYS A 179 -6.91 16.47 -16.38
N SER A 180 -7.45 17.17 -17.37
CA SER A 180 -8.87 17.12 -17.73
C SER A 180 -9.26 15.73 -18.23
N ASP A 181 -8.35 15.09 -18.98
CA ASP A 181 -8.56 13.74 -19.49
C ASP A 181 -8.75 12.76 -18.34
N ILE A 182 -7.82 12.72 -17.37
CA ILE A 182 -7.89 11.81 -16.21
C ILE A 182 -9.17 12.06 -15.39
N SER A 183 -9.51 13.32 -15.11
CA SER A 183 -10.71 13.64 -14.33
C SER A 183 -12.02 13.38 -15.07
N GLY A 184 -11.97 13.33 -16.41
CA GLY A 184 -13.12 13.17 -17.30
C GLY A 184 -13.41 11.73 -17.71
N LEU A 185 -12.55 10.77 -17.35
CA LEU A 185 -12.73 9.35 -17.70
C LEU A 185 -14.04 8.80 -17.10
N ASP A 186 -14.86 8.15 -17.92
CA ASP A 186 -16.05 7.45 -17.42
C ASP A 186 -15.70 6.11 -16.76
N LYS A 187 -16.67 5.52 -16.06
CA LYS A 187 -16.50 4.17 -15.49
C LYS A 187 -16.15 3.16 -16.58
N GLY A 188 -15.02 2.47 -16.38
CA GLY A 188 -14.49 1.51 -17.35
C GLY A 188 -13.58 2.13 -18.40
N GLU A 189 -13.36 3.43 -18.40
CA GLU A 189 -12.35 4.08 -19.22
C GLU A 189 -11.05 4.25 -18.43
N SER A 190 -9.93 4.19 -19.14
CA SER A 190 -8.59 4.37 -18.56
C SER A 190 -7.60 4.88 -19.59
N ILE A 191 -6.53 5.49 -19.10
CA ILE A 191 -5.34 5.84 -19.88
C ILE A 191 -4.24 4.83 -19.55
N VAL A 192 -3.69 4.17 -20.56
CA VAL A 192 -2.54 3.26 -20.43
C VAL A 192 -1.28 3.96 -20.96
N CYS A 193 -0.22 4.01 -20.17
CA CYS A 193 1.05 4.64 -20.53
C CYS A 193 2.26 3.90 -19.91
N GLY A 194 3.48 4.30 -20.29
CA GLY A 194 4.73 3.67 -19.91
C GLY A 194 5.19 2.60 -20.90
N GLU A 195 5.94 1.60 -20.41
CA GLU A 195 6.52 0.50 -21.20
C GLU A 195 5.49 -0.25 -22.06
N ALA A 196 4.24 -0.36 -21.61
CA ALA A 196 3.17 -1.02 -22.38
C ALA A 196 2.67 -0.18 -23.58
N ALA A 197 2.86 1.13 -23.55
CA ALA A 197 2.34 2.10 -24.53
C ALA A 197 3.32 3.27 -24.72
N LYS A 198 4.55 2.94 -25.13
CA LYS A 198 5.66 3.88 -25.10
C LYS A 198 5.45 5.09 -26.01
N GLY A 199 5.59 6.29 -25.45
CA GLY A 199 5.62 7.56 -26.17
C GLY A 199 4.25 8.18 -26.47
N ILE A 200 3.14 7.47 -26.21
CA ILE A 200 1.78 8.00 -26.41
C ILE A 200 0.81 7.38 -25.38
N PRO A 201 0.09 8.20 -24.57
CA PRO A 201 -0.99 7.71 -23.73
C PRO A 201 -2.12 7.08 -24.54
N LEU A 202 -2.47 5.83 -24.26
CA LEU A 202 -3.56 5.12 -24.92
C LEU A 202 -4.85 5.20 -24.12
N PHE A 203 -5.86 5.82 -24.69
CA PHE A 203 -7.21 5.81 -24.15
C PHE A 203 -7.90 4.50 -24.49
N VAL A 204 -8.32 3.77 -23.47
CA VAL A 204 -8.94 2.46 -23.63
C VAL A 204 -10.23 2.36 -22.83
N LYS A 205 -11.17 1.60 -23.37
CA LYS A 205 -12.39 1.19 -22.67
C LYS A 205 -12.25 -0.27 -22.23
N VAL A 206 -12.09 -0.46 -20.94
CA VAL A 206 -11.99 -1.78 -20.29
C VAL A 206 -13.34 -2.47 -20.41
N ARG A 207 -13.34 -3.69 -20.95
CA ARG A 207 -14.54 -4.53 -21.02
C ARG A 207 -15.13 -4.78 -19.63
N LYS A 208 -16.43 -5.06 -19.57
CA LYS A 208 -17.05 -5.57 -18.35
C LYS A 208 -16.38 -6.89 -17.92
N ARG A 209 -16.28 -7.11 -16.61
CA ARG A 209 -15.84 -8.39 -16.05
C ARG A 209 -16.90 -9.48 -16.33
N LYS A 210 -16.44 -10.73 -16.46
CA LYS A 210 -17.29 -11.91 -16.69
C LYS A 210 -17.81 -12.54 -15.39
N THR A 211 -17.52 -11.90 -14.26
CA THR A 211 -17.75 -12.42 -12.91
C THR A 211 -18.52 -11.39 -12.07
N LYS A 212 -19.24 -11.81 -11.02
CA LYS A 212 -20.00 -10.86 -10.17
C LYS A 212 -19.09 -9.85 -9.48
N HIS A 213 -19.56 -8.63 -9.23
CA HIS A 213 -18.82 -7.71 -8.36
C HIS A 213 -18.82 -8.22 -6.91
N GLY A 214 -17.67 -8.12 -6.22
CA GLY A 214 -17.62 -8.19 -4.76
C GLY A 214 -17.99 -6.83 -4.15
N GLY A 215 -18.40 -6.82 -2.89
CA GLY A 215 -18.69 -5.56 -2.18
C GLY A 215 -19.34 -5.77 -0.81
N VAL A 216 -19.37 -4.69 -0.01
CA VAL A 216 -19.91 -4.72 1.35
C VAL A 216 -21.42 -5.03 1.33
N GLY A 217 -21.82 -6.08 2.06
CA GLY A 217 -23.23 -6.47 2.24
C GLY A 217 -23.71 -7.61 1.33
N PHE A 218 -22.86 -8.12 0.44
CA PHE A 218 -23.16 -9.23 -0.45
C PHE A 218 -21.95 -10.18 -0.48
N ASN A 219 -22.14 -11.45 -0.12
CA ASN A 219 -21.09 -12.46 -0.31
C ASN A 219 -21.32 -13.18 -1.65
N PRO A 220 -20.50 -12.92 -2.67
CA PRO A 220 -20.65 -13.56 -3.97
C PRO A 220 -20.56 -15.09 -3.87
N LEU A 221 -19.78 -15.58 -2.90
CA LEU A 221 -19.50 -17.00 -2.77
C LEU A 221 -20.72 -17.82 -2.32
N ASP A 222 -21.78 -17.17 -1.84
CA ASP A 222 -23.06 -17.81 -1.52
C ASP A 222 -23.79 -18.29 -2.80
N PHE A 223 -23.36 -17.86 -3.99
CA PHE A 223 -23.92 -18.23 -5.29
C PHE A 223 -23.17 -19.39 -5.97
N LEU A 224 -22.19 -19.98 -5.29
CA LEU A 224 -21.51 -21.17 -5.80
C LEU A 224 -22.44 -22.38 -5.74
N SER A 225 -22.30 -23.28 -6.70
CA SER A 225 -23.04 -24.54 -6.68
C SER A 225 -22.61 -25.44 -5.51
N GLU A 226 -23.53 -26.25 -4.98
CA GLU A 226 -23.21 -27.22 -3.91
C GLU A 226 -22.10 -28.19 -4.34
N GLN A 227 -22.10 -28.60 -5.61
CA GLN A 227 -21.06 -29.45 -6.21
C GLN A 227 -19.69 -28.78 -6.16
N THR A 228 -19.60 -27.51 -6.55
CA THR A 228 -18.35 -26.75 -6.45
C THR A 228 -17.89 -26.62 -5.01
N VAL A 229 -18.78 -26.33 -4.05
CA VAL A 229 -18.41 -26.25 -2.63
C VAL A 229 -17.81 -27.58 -2.14
N GLU A 230 -18.40 -28.72 -2.50
CA GLU A 230 -17.82 -30.03 -2.18
C GLU A 230 -16.44 -30.25 -2.82
N GLU A 231 -16.25 -29.80 -4.06
CA GLU A 231 -14.97 -29.91 -4.76
C GLU A 231 -13.88 -29.03 -4.13
N LEU A 232 -14.23 -27.81 -3.68
CA LEU A 232 -13.32 -26.93 -2.94
C LEU A 232 -12.89 -27.60 -1.61
N GLN A 233 -13.81 -28.26 -0.92
CA GLN A 233 -13.49 -29.03 0.30
C GLN A 233 -12.57 -30.23 0.01
N LYS A 234 -12.79 -30.97 -1.09
CA LYS A 234 -11.89 -32.05 -1.52
C LYS A 234 -10.51 -31.50 -1.89
N ARG A 235 -10.45 -30.34 -2.55
CA ARG A 235 -9.21 -29.63 -2.92
C ARG A 235 -8.41 -29.24 -1.67
N LYS A 236 -9.07 -28.68 -0.65
CA LYS A 236 -8.48 -28.39 0.67
C LYS A 236 -7.82 -29.63 1.26
N ASN A 237 -8.55 -30.75 1.34
CA ASN A 237 -8.04 -31.98 1.93
C ASN A 237 -6.84 -32.54 1.16
N ARG A 238 -6.81 -32.39 -0.17
CA ARG A 238 -5.66 -32.79 -0.99
C ARG A 238 -4.42 -31.92 -0.75
N ILE A 239 -4.60 -30.60 -0.65
CA ILE A 239 -3.49 -29.66 -0.43
C ILE A 239 -2.90 -29.83 0.97
N LEU A 240 -3.76 -29.87 2.00
CA LEU A 240 -3.33 -30.01 3.38
C LEU A 240 -2.89 -31.45 3.73
N GLY A 241 -3.51 -32.46 3.13
CA GLY A 241 -3.16 -33.88 3.37
C GLY A 241 -1.78 -34.27 2.83
N GLY A 242 -1.19 -33.46 1.95
CA GLY A 242 0.20 -33.60 1.53
C GLY A 242 1.23 -33.03 2.50
N LYS A 243 0.80 -32.43 3.63
CA LYS A 243 1.67 -31.80 4.64
C LYS A 243 1.78 -32.66 5.89
N SER A 244 2.97 -32.64 6.49
CA SER A 244 3.19 -33.27 7.79
C SER A 244 2.48 -32.51 8.92
N ALA A 245 2.21 -33.19 10.04
CA ALA A 245 1.61 -32.56 11.20
C ALA A 245 2.45 -31.37 11.70
N ASP A 246 3.78 -31.54 11.73
CA ASP A 246 4.74 -30.53 12.16
C ASP A 246 4.71 -29.28 11.26
N GLU A 247 4.59 -29.45 9.94
CA GLU A 247 4.46 -28.33 9.00
C GLU A 247 3.17 -27.53 9.24
N LEU A 248 2.06 -28.23 9.46
CA LEU A 248 0.76 -27.62 9.74
C LEU A 248 0.76 -26.89 11.10
N GLU A 249 1.36 -27.49 12.12
CA GLU A 249 1.46 -26.89 13.45
C GLU A 249 2.37 -25.66 13.44
N THR A 250 3.54 -25.76 12.81
CA THR A 250 4.48 -24.63 12.67
C THR A 250 3.82 -23.46 11.94
N GLY A 251 3.15 -23.73 10.82
CA GLY A 251 2.49 -22.68 10.04
C GLY A 251 1.36 -22.00 10.82
N LYS A 252 0.61 -22.76 11.62
CA LYS A 252 -0.41 -22.21 12.52
C LYS A 252 0.21 -21.37 13.63
N SER A 253 1.30 -21.81 14.26
CA SER A 253 2.00 -21.02 15.29
C SER A 253 2.39 -19.67 14.74
N VAL A 254 2.98 -19.65 13.54
CA VAL A 254 3.36 -18.41 12.85
C VAL A 254 2.16 -17.48 12.61
N TYR A 255 0.99 -18.02 12.31
CA TYR A 255 -0.24 -17.23 12.16
C TYR A 255 -0.78 -16.72 13.51
N GLN A 256 -0.79 -17.57 14.54
CA GLN A 256 -1.24 -17.20 15.88
C GLN A 256 -0.36 -16.11 16.49
N GLU A 257 0.95 -16.21 16.35
CA GLU A 257 1.90 -15.16 16.77
C GLU A 257 1.59 -13.80 16.12
N MET A 258 1.10 -13.76 14.87
CA MET A 258 0.71 -12.49 14.24
C MET A 258 -0.61 -11.95 14.78
N MET A 259 -1.48 -12.82 15.29
CA MET A 259 -2.78 -12.46 15.85
C MET A 259 -2.69 -12.01 17.30
N GLU A 260 -1.61 -12.36 17.99
CA GLU A 260 -1.37 -11.93 19.35
C GLU A 260 -1.24 -10.40 19.40
N PRO A 261 -1.93 -9.73 20.33
CA PRO A 261 -1.74 -8.30 20.52
C PRO A 261 -0.28 -8.04 20.92
N LYS A 262 0.31 -6.99 20.36
CA LYS A 262 1.65 -6.54 20.73
C LYS A 262 1.78 -6.47 22.26
N SER A 263 2.90 -6.95 22.76
CA SER A 263 3.24 -6.83 24.17
C SER A 263 3.43 -5.36 24.55
N SER A 264 3.27 -5.03 25.83
CA SER A 264 3.55 -3.67 26.33
C SER A 264 4.98 -3.21 26.01
N ALA A 265 5.94 -4.13 25.92
CA ALA A 265 7.32 -3.84 25.53
C ALA A 265 7.42 -3.42 24.05
N GLU A 266 6.75 -4.11 23.14
CA GLU A 266 6.75 -3.77 21.71
C GLU A 266 6.07 -2.43 21.44
N TYR A 267 4.98 -2.13 22.15
CA TYR A 267 4.36 -0.81 22.09
C TYR A 267 5.31 0.29 22.58
N LEU A 268 6.04 0.06 23.67
CA LEU A 268 7.03 1.02 24.20
C LEU A 268 8.18 1.26 23.22
N ASP A 269 8.65 0.22 22.52
CA ASP A 269 9.68 0.33 21.49
C ASP A 269 9.19 1.13 20.27
N GLU A 270 7.96 0.88 19.80
CA GLU A 270 7.35 1.66 18.71
C GLU A 270 7.18 3.13 19.12
N ILE A 271 6.71 3.38 20.35
CA ILE A 271 6.63 4.73 20.94
C ILE A 271 8.00 5.41 21.02
N ALA A 272 9.06 4.67 21.37
CA ALA A 272 10.41 5.21 21.43
C ALA A 272 10.95 5.58 20.03
N SER A 273 10.71 4.73 19.02
CA SER A 273 11.09 5.00 17.63
C SER A 273 10.40 6.23 17.06
N LEU A 274 9.08 6.38 17.31
CA LEU A 274 8.31 7.55 16.90
C LEU A 274 8.84 8.83 17.54
N LYS A 275 9.24 8.77 18.82
CA LYS A 275 9.82 9.92 19.53
C LYS A 275 11.12 10.39 18.89
N VAL A 276 12.01 9.46 18.51
CA VAL A 276 13.24 9.80 17.78
C VAL A 276 12.90 10.47 16.46
N ARG A 277 11.94 9.91 15.72
CA ARG A 277 11.56 10.44 14.41
C ARG A 277 10.94 11.84 14.48
N ILE A 278 10.08 12.10 15.46
CA ILE A 278 9.50 13.43 15.69
C ILE A 278 10.62 14.44 15.97
N LYS A 279 11.59 14.08 16.82
CA LYS A 279 12.72 14.94 17.13
C LYS A 279 13.57 15.25 15.90
N ASP A 280 13.84 14.26 15.05
CA ASP A 280 14.58 14.46 13.80
C ASP A 280 13.88 15.47 12.87
N LEU A 281 12.55 15.39 12.78
CA LEU A 281 11.76 16.34 12.00
C LEU A 281 11.77 17.74 12.59
N GLU A 282 11.70 17.89 13.91
CA GLU A 282 11.83 19.18 14.59
C GLU A 282 13.20 19.82 14.30
N ASP A 283 14.27 19.03 14.37
CA ASP A 283 15.62 19.47 14.06
C ASP A 283 15.76 19.88 12.59
N GLU A 284 15.15 19.15 11.66
CA GLU A 284 15.16 19.49 10.23
C GLU A 284 14.36 20.77 9.94
N VAL A 285 13.19 20.94 10.56
CA VAL A 285 12.41 22.19 10.47
C VAL A 285 13.20 23.37 11.04
N SER A 286 13.85 23.20 12.19
CA SER A 286 14.68 24.24 12.82
C SER A 286 15.85 24.67 11.93
N ARG A 287 16.55 23.71 11.32
CA ARG A 287 17.62 23.97 10.35
C ARG A 287 17.12 24.73 9.13
N LEU A 288 15.95 24.37 8.61
CA LEU A 288 15.34 25.08 7.48
C LEU A 288 14.97 26.52 7.83
N LYS A 289 14.43 26.77 9.03
CA LYS A 289 14.16 28.13 9.52
C LYS A 289 15.42 28.99 9.60
N GLN A 290 16.51 28.45 10.17
CA GLN A 290 17.79 29.18 10.25
C GLN A 290 18.32 29.55 8.87
N LYS A 291 18.23 28.63 7.89
CA LYS A 291 18.63 28.90 6.51
C LYS A 291 17.75 29.96 5.85
N VAL A 292 16.43 29.92 6.05
CA VAL A 292 15.50 30.94 5.54
C VAL A 292 15.78 32.31 6.15
N ALA A 293 16.03 32.39 7.46
CA ALA A 293 16.39 33.63 8.14
C ALA A 293 17.70 34.23 7.60
N HIS A 294 18.72 33.40 7.39
CA HIS A 294 20.01 33.84 6.85
C HIS A 294 19.88 34.40 5.41
N ILE A 295 18.98 33.84 4.60
CA ILE A 295 18.68 34.35 3.26
C ILE A 295 17.90 35.67 3.33
N LYS A 296 16.91 35.79 4.23
CA LYS A 296 16.16 37.03 4.48
C LYS A 296 17.09 38.18 4.91
N GLU A 297 18.11 37.92 5.73
CA GLU A 297 19.09 38.93 6.17
C GLU A 297 20.13 39.28 5.10
N GLY A 298 20.51 38.31 4.25
CA GLY A 298 21.59 38.50 3.27
C GLY A 298 21.17 39.17 1.96
N LYS A 299 19.92 38.99 1.52
CA LYS A 299 19.41 39.50 0.22
C LYS A 299 17.92 39.75 0.35
N ASN A 300 17.50 40.99 0.16
CA ASN A 300 16.12 41.47 0.26
C ASN A 300 15.20 40.87 -0.83
N ILE A 301 15.01 39.54 -0.80
CA ILE A 301 14.24 38.74 -1.76
C ILE A 301 12.91 38.38 -1.09
N PRO A 302 11.75 38.79 -1.63
CA PRO A 302 10.47 38.43 -1.07
C PRO A 302 10.18 36.94 -1.31
N LEU A 303 10.22 36.15 -0.23
CA LEU A 303 9.77 34.75 -0.21
C LEU A 303 8.26 34.73 0.02
N ILE A 304 7.49 34.43 -1.02
CA ILE A 304 6.02 34.31 -0.94
C ILE A 304 5.66 33.01 -0.22
N GLY A 305 4.90 33.11 0.88
CA GLY A 305 4.16 31.98 1.49
C GLY A 305 4.90 31.12 2.52
N THR A 306 6.03 31.57 3.08
CA THR A 306 6.84 30.75 4.01
C THR A 306 6.43 30.81 5.48
N ASP A 307 5.82 31.90 5.96
CA ASP A 307 5.57 32.08 7.41
C ASP A 307 4.25 31.43 7.88
N GLU A 308 3.17 31.45 7.09
CA GLU A 308 1.89 30.78 7.43
C GLU A 308 2.01 29.24 7.46
N VAL A 309 2.65 28.65 6.45
CA VAL A 309 2.86 27.18 6.36
C VAL A 309 3.70 26.66 7.53
N VAL A 310 4.67 27.45 7.98
CA VAL A 310 5.51 27.10 9.13
C VAL A 310 4.73 27.18 10.44
N GLN A 311 3.83 28.16 10.59
CA GLN A 311 2.99 28.29 11.77
C GLN A 311 1.92 27.19 11.86
N GLU A 312 1.31 26.81 10.73
CA GLU A 312 0.38 25.67 10.66
C GLU A 312 1.07 24.36 11.06
N LEU A 313 2.28 24.11 10.54
CA LEU A 313 3.08 22.94 10.90
C LEU A 313 3.41 22.90 12.40
N GLN A 314 3.69 24.04 13.03
CA GLN A 314 3.98 24.10 14.47
C GLN A 314 2.76 23.85 15.35
N THR A 315 1.62 24.41 14.95
CA THR A 315 0.37 24.26 15.69
C THR A 315 -0.08 22.80 15.67
N GLU A 316 0.07 22.13 14.53
CA GLU A 316 -0.19 20.70 14.46
C GLU A 316 0.80 19.90 15.31
N ILE A 317 2.12 20.13 15.20
CA ILE A 317 3.13 19.39 15.98
C ILE A 317 2.85 19.45 17.50
N GLU A 318 2.43 20.60 18.02
CA GLU A 318 2.04 20.76 19.44
C GLU A 318 0.80 19.92 19.80
N VAL A 319 -0.26 19.98 19.00
CA VAL A 319 -1.46 19.13 19.19
C VAL A 319 -1.11 17.64 19.18
N TRP A 320 -0.13 17.24 18.37
CA TRP A 320 0.34 15.86 18.29
C TRP A 320 1.20 15.41 19.48
N LYS A 321 1.97 16.32 20.08
CA LYS A 321 2.68 16.04 21.35
C LYS A 321 1.72 15.75 22.48
N GLU A 322 0.61 16.48 22.56
CA GLU A 322 -0.42 16.23 23.56
C GLU A 322 -1.06 14.85 23.36
N LYS A 323 -1.39 14.48 22.12
CA LYS A 323 -1.95 13.15 21.79
C LYS A 323 -0.97 12.02 22.09
N TYR A 324 0.32 12.20 21.79
CA TYR A 324 1.39 11.25 22.14
C TYR A 324 1.51 11.09 23.67
N LYS A 325 1.50 12.19 24.41
CA LYS A 325 1.61 12.18 25.88
C LYS A 325 0.42 11.45 26.51
N TYR A 326 -0.78 11.66 25.97
CA TYR A 326 -1.99 10.95 26.39
C TYR A 326 -1.89 9.43 26.18
N ILE A 327 -1.51 8.98 24.97
CA ILE A 327 -1.37 7.55 24.66
C ILE A 327 -0.30 6.89 25.55
N LYS A 328 0.81 7.60 25.79
CA LYS A 328 1.88 7.15 26.68
C LYS A 328 1.40 6.98 28.13
N GLU A 329 0.67 7.96 28.66
CA GLU A 329 0.12 7.89 30.02
C GLU A 329 -0.90 6.75 30.19
N MET A 330 -1.65 6.41 29.13
CA MET A 330 -2.56 5.26 29.14
C MET A 330 -1.81 3.93 29.11
N ALA A 331 -0.74 3.82 28.32
CA ALA A 331 0.11 2.63 28.27
C ALA A 331 0.88 2.37 29.59
N GLU A 332 1.28 3.43 30.30
CA GLU A 332 2.01 3.34 31.57
C GLU A 332 1.13 3.04 32.80
N LYS A 333 -0.18 3.32 32.74
CA LYS A 333 -1.08 3.20 33.91
C LYS A 333 -1.73 1.83 34.13
N GLY A 334 -1.79 0.96 33.12
CA GLY A 334 -2.15 -0.45 33.30
C GLY A 334 -3.45 -0.79 34.06
N GLU A 335 -4.44 0.11 34.16
CA GLU A 335 -5.68 -0.15 34.91
C GLU A 335 -6.93 0.42 34.23
N GLY A 336 -7.94 -0.46 34.04
CA GLY A 336 -9.33 -0.13 33.75
C GLY A 336 -9.87 -0.83 32.50
N ASP A 337 -10.63 -1.90 32.69
CA ASP A 337 -11.41 -2.69 31.72
C ASP A 337 -11.04 -2.51 30.25
N MET A 338 -10.38 -3.53 29.68
CA MET A 338 -10.12 -3.66 28.26
C MET A 338 -11.43 -3.51 27.45
N VAL A 339 -11.71 -2.28 26.99
CA VAL A 339 -12.18 -2.13 25.63
C VAL A 339 -11.00 -2.64 24.79
N PRO A 340 -11.19 -3.66 23.94
CA PRO A 340 -10.11 -4.20 23.13
C PRO A 340 -9.37 -3.03 22.48
N PHE A 341 -8.04 -3.06 22.54
CA PHE A 341 -7.13 -2.08 21.96
C PHE A 341 -7.18 -2.10 20.40
N THR A 342 -8.37 -2.29 19.84
CA THR A 342 -8.69 -2.38 18.42
C THR A 342 -9.09 -1.02 17.85
N GLU A 343 -9.67 -0.12 18.65
CA GLU A 343 -9.98 1.25 18.20
C GLU A 343 -8.75 2.19 18.22
N ASP A 344 -7.74 1.92 19.06
CA ASP A 344 -6.55 2.78 19.20
C ASP A 344 -5.42 2.47 18.18
N SER A 345 -5.45 1.32 17.50
CA SER A 345 -4.62 1.07 16.30
C SER A 345 -4.89 2.13 15.22
N GLY A 346 -6.14 2.62 15.14
CA GLY A 346 -6.52 3.73 14.27
C GLY A 346 -5.82 5.04 14.64
N ALA A 347 -5.60 5.31 15.93
CA ALA A 347 -4.96 6.53 16.39
C ALA A 347 -3.44 6.53 16.11
N LEU A 348 -2.77 5.40 16.30
CA LEU A 348 -1.35 5.20 15.95
C LEU A 348 -1.14 5.25 14.44
N LEU A 349 -2.00 4.59 13.67
CA LEU A 349 -1.99 4.64 12.21
C LEU A 349 -2.25 6.06 11.69
N ASP A 350 -3.23 6.78 12.25
CA ASP A 350 -3.52 8.17 11.95
C ASP A 350 -2.31 9.07 12.23
N LEU A 351 -1.65 8.86 13.36
CA LEU A 351 -0.46 9.62 13.76
C LEU A 351 0.71 9.38 12.79
N ASN A 352 0.93 8.13 12.39
CA ASN A 352 1.95 7.78 11.42
C ASN A 352 1.62 8.26 9.99
N ASN A 353 0.37 8.17 9.54
CA ASN A 353 -0.08 8.69 8.25
C ASN A 353 0.09 10.22 8.17
N ARG A 354 -0.20 10.93 9.25
CA ARG A 354 0.03 12.38 9.31
C ARG A 354 1.53 12.72 9.35
N LEU A 355 2.35 11.96 10.08
CA LEU A 355 3.82 12.11 10.06
C LEU A 355 4.38 12.03 8.62
N ILE A 356 3.91 11.03 7.89
CA ILE A 356 4.19 10.81 6.47
C ILE A 356 3.77 12.00 5.58
N GLU A 357 2.58 12.54 5.81
CA GLU A 357 2.10 13.71 5.08
C GLU A 357 2.99 14.92 5.37
N LYS A 358 3.42 15.09 6.63
CA LYS A 358 4.34 16.14 7.05
C LYS A 358 5.72 15.99 6.42
N GLU A 359 6.25 14.77 6.36
CA GLU A 359 7.49 14.46 5.64
C GLU A 359 7.39 14.80 4.15
N ALA A 360 6.27 14.48 3.51
CA ALA A 360 6.03 14.82 2.11
C ALA A 360 5.89 16.33 1.89
N GLN A 361 5.22 17.04 2.80
CA GLN A 361 5.12 18.51 2.80
C GLN A 361 6.51 19.16 2.98
N LEU A 362 7.33 18.63 3.89
CA LEU A 362 8.70 19.08 4.14
C LEU A 362 9.59 18.85 2.92
N LYS A 363 9.50 17.68 2.28
CA LYS A 363 10.22 17.37 1.04
C LYS A 363 9.81 18.29 -0.11
N LYS A 364 8.51 18.61 -0.23
CA LYS A 364 7.99 19.56 -1.21
C LYS A 364 8.48 20.99 -0.93
N TYR A 365 8.53 21.39 0.34
CA TYR A 365 9.08 22.68 0.75
C TYR A 365 10.56 22.79 0.41
N LYS A 366 11.34 21.75 0.70
CA LYS A 366 12.77 21.66 0.35
C LYS A 366 13.00 21.76 -1.16
N SER A 367 12.20 21.07 -1.97
CA SER A 367 12.25 21.19 -3.44
C SER A 367 11.96 22.62 -3.91
N LYS A 368 10.90 23.26 -3.41
CA LYS A 368 10.58 24.66 -3.75
C LYS A 368 11.69 25.63 -3.34
N TYR A 369 12.36 25.36 -2.22
CA TYR A 369 13.52 26.11 -1.76
C TYR A 369 14.72 25.92 -2.69
N ASP A 370 15.04 24.69 -3.07
CA ASP A 370 16.14 24.38 -3.98
C ASP A 370 15.90 25.04 -5.36
N ASP A 371 14.66 25.01 -5.87
CA ASP A 371 14.27 25.68 -7.10
C ASP A 371 14.42 27.21 -7.01
N ALA A 372 14.03 27.82 -5.88
CA ALA A 372 14.19 29.25 -5.63
C ALA A 372 15.67 29.65 -5.52
N LEU A 373 16.52 28.79 -4.93
CA LEU A 373 17.97 28.99 -4.83
C LEU A 373 18.62 28.97 -6.22
N ILE A 374 18.29 27.96 -7.03
CA ILE A 374 18.77 27.82 -8.42
C ILE A 374 18.36 29.03 -9.26
N LEU A 375 17.13 29.51 -9.10
CA LEU A 375 16.63 30.69 -9.79
C LEU A 375 17.44 31.94 -9.39
N ALA A 376 17.67 32.14 -8.09
CA ALA A 376 18.46 33.26 -7.58
C ALA A 376 19.91 33.23 -8.08
N GLU A 377 20.54 32.05 -8.14
CA GLU A 377 21.88 31.87 -8.69
C GLU A 377 21.95 32.18 -10.19
N LYS A 378 20.97 31.75 -10.98
CA LYS A 378 20.85 32.09 -12.41
C LYS A 378 20.71 33.60 -12.61
N THR A 379 19.84 34.26 -11.87
CA THR A 379 19.65 35.72 -11.95
C THR A 379 20.94 36.47 -11.60
N LEU A 380 21.71 35.99 -10.62
CA LEU A 380 23.02 36.54 -10.25
C LEU A 380 24.07 36.37 -11.37
N ALA A 381 24.08 35.22 -12.04
CA ALA A 381 24.97 34.98 -13.17
C ALA A 381 24.65 35.88 -14.37
N GLU A 382 23.37 36.14 -14.64
CA GLU A 382 22.91 37.06 -15.69
C GLU A 382 23.25 38.52 -15.39
N LEU A 383 23.06 38.96 -14.14
CA LEU A 383 23.44 40.31 -13.70
C LEU A 383 24.95 40.54 -13.81
N LYS A 384 25.78 39.53 -13.45
CA LYS A 384 27.23 39.58 -13.65
C LYS A 384 27.64 39.60 -15.13
N LYS A 385 26.85 39.01 -16.02
CA LYS A 385 27.07 39.08 -17.48
C LYS A 385 26.67 40.44 -18.06
N LYS A 386 25.63 41.10 -17.53
CA LYS A 386 25.19 42.44 -17.97
C LYS A 386 26.06 43.58 -17.42
N GLY A 387 26.80 43.35 -16.35
CA GLY A 387 27.72 44.32 -15.74
C GLY A 387 29.17 44.25 -16.25
N LYS A 388 29.44 43.56 -17.36
CA LYS A 388 30.76 43.48 -18.01
C LYS A 388 30.74 44.12 -19.38
#